data_AF-A0A6J3C9B3-F1
#
_entry.id   AF-A0A6J3C9B3-F1
#
_cell.length_a   1.000
_cell.length_b   1.000
_cell.length_c   1.000
_cell.angle_alpha   90.00
_cell.angle_beta   90.00
_cell.angle_gamma   90.00
#
_symmetry.space_group_name_H-M   'P 1'
#
loop_
_entity.id
_entity.type
_entity.pdbx_description
1 polymer ?
#
loop_
_entity_poly.entity_id
_entity_poly.type
_entity_poly.pdbx_seq_one_letter_code
_entity_poly.pdbx_strand_id
1 'polypeptide(L)'
;CTCLRGYKGKQCAQVEFCQLQDCPSNSHCRNLDAGYECVSNATFDGVNTTLSYRLRVPRGLPLAGDALQPPDSLTLTYRSKTGGTLFRAVLPPGGGGGGGEQSVFSVGAYKEQVTVEWRLAGREPALQRMRARDHLHWTTLRFTLHAHRAEIHGVFVEADGHEEAGFVAAIDVAAWQQLVTDGDIHLGGVRRDYLPPATTAITLQPENSTDLAVLEYTEGAQYAADNLDGGYFKGCMGAVHVGSLLLPFFTEEELFVGSAAGLLAAQPHYALLSGRGWGAAEGVGCVLCLEQDCERGGHCADVRSSYACACPPGYVGDHCETDVDECQENKCQNGATCQDGVAMYTCICPVGFEGELCEVDRDECASSPCANGGTCSDAAGGFSCRCPAEWRGARCDEPRRRRCAHRPCARGARACRDQPPDPPTGNNYTCECLEGFEGVHCESAFCEVEPCVHGVCVAEPPEPRCECEAGYTGRRCEAERDECAEAGAAACLHGGRCLDQRAGFRCDCTRTGTTPRHATTTTTTTTTTTTTTTTV
;
A
#
# COMPACT_ATOMS: atom_id res chain seq x y z
N CYS A 1 -21.08 -38.05 58.56
CA CYS A 1 -21.99 -37.09 59.22
C CYS A 1 -22.39 -36.04 58.21
N THR A 2 -23.69 -35.75 58.07
CA THR A 2 -24.17 -34.55 57.38
C THR A 2 -24.21 -33.44 58.41
N CYS A 3 -23.41 -32.39 58.21
CA CYS A 3 -23.41 -31.24 59.10
C CYS A 3 -24.65 -30.37 58.84
N LEU A 4 -25.06 -29.60 59.85
CA LEU A 4 -26.06 -28.53 59.67
C LEU A 4 -25.50 -27.50 58.67
N ARG A 5 -26.40 -26.82 57.95
CA ARG A 5 -26.02 -25.74 57.01
C ARG A 5 -25.13 -24.72 57.72
N GLY A 6 -23.99 -24.38 57.12
CA GLY A 6 -23.01 -23.46 57.71
C GLY A 6 -21.97 -24.12 58.63
N TYR A 7 -21.87 -25.45 58.64
CA TYR A 7 -20.84 -26.17 59.40
C TYR A 7 -20.16 -27.24 58.54
N LYS A 8 -18.84 -27.43 58.73
CA LYS A 8 -18.01 -28.40 58.03
C LYS A 8 -17.03 -29.16 58.95
N GLY A 9 -16.31 -30.11 58.36
CA GLY A 9 -15.28 -30.91 59.04
C GLY A 9 -15.81 -32.21 59.65
N LYS A 10 -14.90 -33.08 60.10
CA LYS A 10 -15.22 -34.44 60.57
C LYS A 10 -16.17 -34.46 61.78
N GLN A 11 -16.18 -33.39 62.58
CA GLN A 11 -17.02 -33.22 63.76
C GLN A 11 -18.07 -32.11 63.61
N CYS A 12 -18.23 -31.52 62.42
CA CYS A 12 -19.15 -30.39 62.20
C CYS A 12 -18.93 -29.19 63.14
N ALA A 13 -17.69 -28.96 63.57
CA ALA A 13 -17.33 -27.90 64.52
C ALA A 13 -16.79 -26.63 63.84
N GLN A 14 -16.43 -26.71 62.55
CA GLN A 14 -15.91 -25.57 61.80
C GLN A 14 -17.08 -24.84 61.14
N VAL A 15 -17.18 -23.53 61.34
CA VAL A 15 -18.22 -22.71 60.69
C VAL A 15 -17.85 -22.46 59.23
N GLU A 16 -18.85 -22.49 58.36
CA GLU A 16 -18.77 -22.13 56.95
C GLU A 16 -19.69 -20.95 56.69
N PHE A 17 -19.17 -19.76 56.94
CA PHE A 17 -19.87 -18.49 56.84
C PHE A 17 -20.47 -18.24 55.45
N CYS A 18 -19.79 -18.67 54.39
CA CYS A 18 -20.26 -18.53 53.00
C CYS A 18 -21.54 -19.33 52.68
N GLN A 19 -21.94 -20.30 53.52
CA GLN A 19 -23.22 -20.99 53.36
C GLN A 19 -24.36 -20.32 54.14
N LEU A 20 -24.01 -19.41 55.06
CA LEU A 20 -24.93 -18.73 55.97
C LEU A 20 -25.29 -17.33 55.48
N GLN A 21 -24.42 -16.68 54.71
CA GLN A 21 -24.62 -15.36 54.14
C GLN A 21 -24.14 -15.33 52.69
N ASP A 22 -24.91 -14.69 51.84
CA ASP A 22 -24.56 -14.50 50.44
C ASP A 22 -23.80 -13.18 50.26
N CYS A 23 -22.75 -13.21 49.45
CA CYS A 23 -22.04 -12.00 49.04
C CYS A 23 -22.82 -11.23 47.96
N PRO A 24 -22.50 -9.94 47.71
CA PRO A 24 -23.10 -9.19 46.60
C PRO A 24 -22.93 -9.90 45.25
N SER A 25 -23.83 -9.62 44.32
CA SER A 25 -23.79 -10.19 42.96
C SER A 25 -22.42 -10.00 42.30
N ASN A 26 -21.98 -10.99 41.51
CA ASN A 26 -20.66 -11.01 40.83
C ASN A 26 -19.43 -11.03 41.77
N SER A 27 -19.60 -11.45 43.03
CA SER A 27 -18.50 -11.70 43.95
C SER A 27 -18.47 -13.14 44.46
N HIS A 28 -17.29 -13.57 44.89
CA HIS A 28 -17.05 -14.89 45.42
C HIS A 28 -16.79 -14.83 46.93
N CYS A 29 -17.55 -15.61 47.70
CA CYS A 29 -17.34 -15.72 49.14
C CYS A 29 -16.15 -16.63 49.47
N ARG A 30 -15.18 -16.12 50.23
CA ARG A 30 -14.05 -16.89 50.75
C ARG A 30 -14.15 -17.01 52.27
N ASN A 31 -14.16 -18.25 52.77
CA ASN A 31 -14.14 -18.51 54.22
C ASN A 31 -12.73 -18.29 54.78
N LEU A 32 -12.65 -17.63 55.94
CA LEU A 32 -11.43 -17.39 56.71
C LEU A 32 -11.51 -18.12 58.06
N ASP A 33 -10.38 -18.24 58.76
CA ASP A 33 -10.31 -18.91 60.07
C ASP A 33 -11.25 -18.27 61.12
N ALA A 34 -11.48 -16.96 61.00
CA ALA A 34 -12.34 -16.18 61.89
C ALA A 34 -13.38 -15.33 61.14
N GLY A 35 -13.96 -15.85 60.05
CA GLY A 35 -15.03 -15.14 59.34
C GLY A 35 -15.13 -15.51 57.86
N TYR A 36 -15.53 -14.52 57.05
CA TYR A 36 -15.53 -14.61 55.60
C TYR A 36 -15.26 -13.24 54.99
N GLU A 37 -14.90 -13.25 53.71
CA GLU A 37 -14.79 -12.06 52.89
C GLU A 37 -15.43 -12.28 51.52
N CYS A 38 -15.83 -11.20 50.89
CA CYS A 38 -16.40 -11.20 49.53
C CYS A 38 -15.36 -10.63 48.57
N VAL A 39 -14.78 -11.49 47.73
CA VAL A 39 -13.77 -11.09 46.75
C VAL A 39 -14.45 -10.80 45.42
N SER A 40 -14.16 -9.65 44.82
CA SER A 40 -14.64 -9.29 43.49
C SER A 40 -13.49 -8.75 42.62
N ASN A 41 -13.77 -8.62 41.34
CA ASN A 41 -12.92 -7.91 40.39
C ASN A 41 -13.65 -6.67 39.87
N ALA A 42 -12.87 -5.70 39.40
CA ALA A 42 -13.38 -4.46 38.85
C ALA A 42 -12.68 -4.13 37.54
N THR A 43 -13.45 -3.50 36.65
CA THR A 43 -12.97 -3.01 35.35
C THR A 43 -12.67 -1.53 35.46
N PHE A 44 -11.53 -1.13 34.90
CA PHE A 44 -11.10 0.25 34.80
C PHE A 44 -10.94 0.60 33.31
N ASP A 45 -11.50 1.74 32.92
CA ASP A 45 -11.66 2.14 31.51
C ASP A 45 -10.44 2.85 30.90
N GLY A 46 -9.46 3.26 31.72
CA GLY A 46 -8.33 4.06 31.26
C GLY A 46 -8.64 5.54 31.06
N VAL A 47 -9.83 6.01 31.44
CA VAL A 47 -10.26 7.39 31.18
C VAL A 47 -10.50 8.17 32.48
N ASN A 48 -11.31 7.64 33.39
CA ASN A 48 -11.57 8.31 34.67
C ASN A 48 -11.98 7.39 35.82
N THR A 49 -11.95 6.06 35.62
CA THR A 49 -12.33 5.11 36.68
C THR A 49 -11.29 5.14 37.81
N THR A 50 -11.68 5.57 39.02
CA THR A 50 -10.76 5.64 40.17
C THR A 50 -11.42 5.26 41.50
N LEU A 51 -10.77 4.31 42.19
CA LEU A 51 -10.99 3.77 43.53
C LEU A 51 -10.38 4.59 44.66
N SER A 52 -11.11 5.39 45.45
CA SER A 52 -10.47 6.15 46.56
C SER A 52 -10.86 5.62 47.95
N TYR A 53 -9.86 5.35 48.79
CA TYR A 53 -9.99 4.76 50.13
C TYR A 53 -9.22 5.59 51.15
N ARG A 54 -9.74 5.66 52.39
CA ARG A 54 -9.02 6.21 53.55
C ARG A 54 -9.21 5.30 54.76
N LEU A 55 -8.10 4.91 55.37
CA LEU A 55 -8.08 3.98 56.50
C LEU A 55 -8.30 4.71 57.84
N ARG A 56 -9.55 4.94 58.27
CA ARG A 56 -9.89 5.34 59.66
C ARG A 56 -9.76 4.27 60.77
N VAL A 57 -8.78 4.39 61.68
CA VAL A 57 -8.75 3.59 62.90
C VAL A 57 -10.00 3.87 63.77
N PRO A 58 -10.82 2.86 64.16
CA PRO A 58 -12.00 3.09 64.98
C PRO A 58 -11.65 3.66 66.35
N ARG A 59 -12.24 4.79 66.74
CA ARG A 59 -12.11 5.34 68.09
C ARG A 59 -13.05 4.57 69.04
N GLY A 60 -12.50 3.75 69.94
CA GLY A 60 -13.22 3.33 71.15
C GLY A 60 -13.59 1.86 71.33
N LEU A 61 -13.02 0.91 70.58
CA LEU A 61 -13.13 -0.52 70.92
C LEU A 61 -11.89 -0.95 71.73
N PRO A 62 -12.03 -1.45 72.96
CA PRO A 62 -10.99 -2.24 73.58
C PRO A 62 -10.96 -3.58 72.84
N LEU A 63 -10.16 -3.68 71.78
CA LEU A 63 -9.72 -4.99 71.30
C LEU A 63 -9.07 -5.67 72.51
N ALA A 64 -9.63 -6.80 72.92
CA ALA A 64 -9.10 -7.58 74.01
C ALA A 64 -7.64 -7.97 73.66
N GLY A 65 -6.67 -7.27 74.23
CA GLY A 65 -5.24 -7.64 74.21
C GLY A 65 -4.46 -7.44 72.91
N ASP A 66 -5.09 -7.50 71.73
CA ASP A 66 -4.36 -7.43 70.45
C ASP A 66 -4.38 -6.01 69.88
N ALA A 67 -3.23 -5.32 69.99
CA ALA A 67 -3.01 -4.07 69.26
C ALA A 67 -3.14 -4.33 67.76
N LEU A 68 -3.91 -3.49 67.05
CA LEU A 68 -4.03 -3.58 65.59
C LEU A 68 -2.62 -3.47 64.99
N GLN A 69 -2.15 -4.56 64.37
CA GLN A 69 -0.82 -4.56 63.77
C GLN A 69 -0.83 -3.64 62.55
N PRO A 70 0.16 -2.75 62.41
CA PRO A 70 0.27 -1.93 61.21
C PRO A 70 0.50 -2.84 60.00
N PRO A 71 -0.03 -2.47 58.81
CA PRO A 71 0.16 -3.28 57.63
C PRO A 71 1.65 -3.43 57.32
N ASP A 72 2.04 -4.63 56.89
CA ASP A 72 3.41 -5.00 56.56
C ASP A 72 3.53 -5.49 55.12
N SER A 73 2.43 -5.49 54.37
CA SER A 73 2.39 -6.02 53.03
C SER A 73 1.37 -5.31 52.15
N LEU A 74 1.59 -5.32 50.84
CA LEU A 74 0.67 -4.86 49.81
C LEU A 74 0.60 -5.94 48.74
N THR A 75 -0.60 -6.46 48.48
CA THR A 75 -0.84 -7.43 47.41
C THR A 75 -1.78 -6.83 46.39
N LEU A 76 -1.41 -6.86 45.11
CA LEU A 76 -2.21 -6.35 43.99
C LEU A 76 -2.36 -7.44 42.96
N THR A 77 -3.59 -7.73 42.55
CA THR A 77 -3.84 -8.64 41.42
C THR A 77 -4.44 -7.83 40.27
N TYR A 78 -3.88 -7.93 39.07
CA TYR A 78 -4.34 -7.17 37.92
C TYR A 78 -4.21 -7.97 36.62
N ARG A 79 -4.93 -7.52 35.59
CA ARG A 79 -4.83 -8.03 34.23
C ARG A 79 -4.98 -6.84 33.28
N SER A 80 -4.01 -6.60 32.39
CA SER A 80 -4.07 -5.45 31.49
C SER A 80 -3.15 -5.59 30.28
N LYS A 81 -3.66 -5.24 29.09
CA LYS A 81 -2.86 -5.12 27.87
C LYS A 81 -2.13 -3.76 27.76
N THR A 82 -2.75 -2.70 28.26
CA THR A 82 -2.32 -1.31 28.07
C THR A 82 -1.56 -0.75 29.28
N GLY A 83 -1.94 -1.12 30.50
CA GLY A 83 -1.36 -0.62 31.74
C GLY A 83 -2.03 0.62 32.33
N GLY A 84 -1.27 1.34 33.16
CA GLY A 84 -1.61 2.55 33.92
C GLY A 84 -1.30 2.42 35.41
N THR A 85 -1.76 3.38 36.21
CA THR A 85 -1.50 3.41 37.66
C THR A 85 -2.41 2.44 38.42
N LEU A 86 -1.82 1.37 38.98
CA LEU A 86 -2.54 0.36 39.76
C LEU A 86 -2.91 0.87 41.16
N PHE A 87 -1.93 1.40 41.88
CA PHE A 87 -2.07 1.81 43.28
C PHE A 87 -1.30 3.10 43.51
N ARG A 88 -1.88 4.04 44.25
CA ARG A 88 -1.18 5.23 44.72
C ARG A 88 -1.65 5.62 46.11
N ALA A 89 -0.74 5.64 47.08
CA ALA A 89 -0.98 6.18 48.40
C ALA A 89 -0.33 7.57 48.52
N VAL A 90 -1.07 8.54 49.04
CA VAL A 90 -0.62 9.93 49.17
C VAL A 90 -1.00 10.47 50.53
N LEU A 91 -0.05 11.07 51.24
CA LEU A 91 -0.36 11.83 52.46
C LEU A 91 -0.73 13.27 52.07
N PRO A 92 -1.93 13.78 52.42
CA PRO A 92 -2.27 15.18 52.11
C PRO A 92 -1.33 16.13 52.86
N PRO A 93 -0.91 17.26 52.26
CA PRO A 93 -0.08 18.23 52.94
C PRO A 93 -0.82 18.74 54.18
N GLY A 94 -0.20 18.60 55.36
CA GLY A 94 -0.76 19.10 56.60
C GLY A 94 -1.09 20.58 56.44
N GLY A 95 -2.35 20.97 56.70
CA GLY A 95 -2.85 22.33 56.54
C GLY A 95 -2.04 23.33 57.36
N GLY A 96 -0.99 23.86 56.76
CA GLY A 96 0.01 24.66 57.45
C GLY A 96 1.15 25.09 56.54
N GLY A 97 0.82 25.84 55.47
CA GLY A 97 1.64 26.91 54.86
C GLY A 97 3.14 26.69 54.56
N GLY A 98 3.66 25.47 54.59
CA GLY A 98 5.05 25.16 54.27
C GLY A 98 5.09 24.08 53.20
N GLY A 99 5.83 24.32 52.12
CA GLY A 99 6.06 23.36 51.03
C GLY A 99 6.88 22.16 51.49
N GLY A 100 6.32 21.34 52.37
CA GLY A 100 6.87 20.04 52.75
C GLY A 100 6.66 19.04 51.63
N GLU A 101 7.69 18.26 51.33
CA GLU A 101 7.64 17.21 50.32
C GLU A 101 6.56 16.18 50.65
N GLN A 102 5.67 15.95 49.69
CA GLN A 102 4.55 15.02 49.83
C GLN A 102 5.06 13.57 49.81
N SER A 103 4.73 12.81 50.86
CA SER A 103 5.00 11.36 50.88
C SER A 103 4.04 10.64 49.94
N VAL A 104 4.60 9.86 49.03
CA VAL A 104 3.87 9.12 47.98
C VAL A 104 4.46 7.73 47.79
N PHE A 105 3.59 6.77 47.50
CA PHE A 105 3.95 5.43 47.06
C PHE A 105 3.04 5.05 45.89
N SER A 106 3.63 4.71 44.75
CA SER A 106 2.93 4.45 43.49
C SER A 106 3.37 3.12 42.89
N VAL A 107 2.41 2.37 42.36
CA VAL A 107 2.64 1.17 41.56
C VAL A 107 1.94 1.36 40.21
N GLY A 108 2.71 1.31 39.13
CA GLY A 108 2.22 1.36 37.76
C GLY A 108 2.58 0.08 37.01
N ALA A 109 1.79 -0.27 36.01
CA ALA A 109 2.08 -1.35 35.08
C ALA A 109 1.96 -0.84 33.65
N TYR A 110 2.79 -1.32 32.73
CA TYR A 110 2.70 -1.05 31.30
C TYR A 110 3.26 -2.23 30.53
N LYS A 111 2.42 -2.89 29.73
CA LYS A 111 2.75 -4.19 29.10
C LYS A 111 3.29 -5.17 30.16
N GLU A 112 4.51 -5.68 29.98
CA GLU A 112 5.18 -6.60 30.90
C GLU A 112 5.93 -5.90 32.04
N GLN A 113 6.03 -4.58 32.06
CA GLN A 113 6.82 -3.86 33.05
C GLN A 113 5.95 -3.36 34.19
N VAL A 114 6.39 -3.59 35.43
CA VAL A 114 5.81 -3.03 36.64
C VAL A 114 6.82 -2.08 37.24
N THR A 115 6.39 -0.85 37.49
CA THR A 115 7.21 0.21 38.07
C THR A 115 6.67 0.56 39.45
N VAL A 116 7.55 0.60 40.44
CA VAL A 116 7.22 0.95 41.81
C VAL A 116 8.06 2.16 42.19
N GLU A 117 7.40 3.24 42.56
CA GLU A 117 8.05 4.48 42.97
C GLU A 117 7.59 4.86 44.37
N TRP A 118 8.51 5.33 45.20
CA TRP A 118 8.13 5.96 46.45
C TRP A 118 9.06 7.10 46.85
N ARG A 119 8.46 8.09 47.50
CA ARG A 119 9.15 9.14 48.22
C ARG A 119 8.52 9.21 49.60
N LEU A 120 9.28 8.86 50.64
CA LEU A 120 8.78 8.77 52.01
C LEU A 120 9.61 9.67 52.93
N ALA A 121 8.94 10.42 53.81
CA ALA A 121 9.57 11.23 54.86
C ALA A 121 10.68 12.20 54.38
N GLY A 122 10.52 12.78 53.17
CA GLY A 122 11.47 13.77 52.62
C GLY A 122 12.83 13.18 52.22
N ARG A 123 12.88 11.87 51.96
CA ARG A 123 14.06 11.21 51.36
C ARG A 123 14.02 11.29 49.84
N GLU A 124 15.18 11.03 49.20
CA GLU A 124 15.28 10.87 47.75
C GLU A 124 14.27 9.84 47.23
N PRO A 125 13.62 10.08 46.07
CA PRO A 125 12.70 9.13 45.48
C PRO A 125 13.43 7.84 45.10
N ALA A 126 12.84 6.72 45.45
CA ALA A 126 13.30 5.41 45.03
C ALA A 126 12.39 4.89 43.93
N LEU A 127 13.00 4.33 42.88
CA LEU A 127 12.33 3.77 41.73
C LEU A 127 12.83 2.35 41.52
N GLN A 128 11.91 1.39 41.48
CA GLN A 128 12.19 -0.01 41.21
C GLN A 128 11.36 -0.51 40.03
N ARG A 129 11.91 -1.49 39.32
CA ARG A 129 11.25 -2.10 38.16
C ARG A 129 11.26 -3.60 38.28
N MET A 130 10.16 -4.20 37.87
CA MET A 130 9.96 -5.63 37.78
C MET A 130 9.42 -5.94 36.38
N ARG A 131 9.69 -7.14 35.88
CA ARG A 131 9.15 -7.61 34.59
C ARG A 131 8.31 -8.85 34.81
N ALA A 132 7.03 -8.75 34.50
CA ALA A 132 6.11 -9.88 34.49
C ALA A 132 6.45 -10.81 33.32
N ARG A 133 6.30 -12.13 33.52
CA ARG A 133 6.51 -13.12 32.45
C ARG A 133 5.47 -13.04 31.34
N ASP A 134 4.25 -12.65 31.72
CA ASP A 134 3.11 -12.49 30.82
C ASP A 134 2.30 -11.27 31.25
N HIS A 135 1.76 -10.54 30.28
CA HIS A 135 0.92 -9.35 30.47
C HIS A 135 -0.56 -9.61 30.13
N LEU A 136 -0.89 -10.75 29.51
CA LEU A 136 -2.24 -11.08 29.05
C LEU A 136 -3.04 -11.91 30.08
N HIS A 137 -2.39 -12.43 31.12
CA HIS A 137 -2.99 -13.20 32.22
C HIS A 137 -3.10 -12.39 33.51
N TRP A 138 -3.78 -12.97 34.51
CA TRP A 138 -3.83 -12.39 35.85
C TRP A 138 -2.44 -12.43 36.49
N THR A 139 -1.95 -11.27 36.88
CA THR A 139 -0.64 -11.09 37.52
C THR A 139 -0.86 -10.63 38.95
N THR A 140 -0.27 -11.34 39.90
CA THR A 140 -0.29 -10.96 41.31
C THR A 140 1.09 -10.44 41.74
N LEU A 141 1.11 -9.22 42.27
CA LEU A 141 2.26 -8.57 42.87
C LEU A 141 2.13 -8.62 44.37
N ARG A 142 3.22 -8.93 45.07
CA ARG A 142 3.28 -8.81 46.52
C ARG A 142 4.52 -8.04 46.96
N PHE A 143 4.28 -7.02 47.77
CA PHE A 143 5.31 -6.23 48.42
C PHE A 143 5.28 -6.55 49.90
N THR A 144 6.40 -7.02 50.45
CA THR A 144 6.53 -7.36 51.87
C THR A 144 7.55 -6.43 52.52
N LEU A 145 7.16 -5.79 53.62
CA LEU A 145 8.00 -4.87 54.38
C LEU A 145 8.61 -5.58 55.59
N HIS A 146 9.93 -5.55 55.69
CA HIS A 146 10.67 -6.15 56.79
C HIS A 146 11.18 -5.08 57.75
N ALA A 147 10.39 -4.79 58.80
CA ALA A 147 10.71 -3.76 59.79
C ALA A 147 12.12 -3.92 60.41
N HIS A 148 12.56 -5.14 60.71
CA HIS A 148 13.88 -5.41 61.28
C HIS A 148 15.05 -5.09 60.34
N ARG A 149 14.83 -5.18 59.03
CA ARG A 149 15.86 -4.96 58.00
C ARG A 149 15.73 -3.61 57.30
N ALA A 150 14.62 -2.89 57.51
CA ALA A 150 14.25 -1.69 56.77
C ALA A 150 14.24 -1.90 55.23
N GLU A 151 13.72 -3.06 54.80
CA GLU A 151 13.68 -3.47 53.40
C GLU A 151 12.25 -3.74 52.93
N ILE A 152 11.99 -3.46 51.65
CA ILE A 152 10.81 -3.89 50.90
C ILE A 152 11.23 -4.94 49.88
N HIS A 153 10.50 -6.06 49.86
CA HIS A 153 10.71 -7.17 48.94
C HIS A 153 9.51 -7.20 47.99
N GLY A 154 9.74 -6.92 46.71
CA GLY A 154 8.73 -7.01 45.65
C GLY A 154 8.87 -8.32 44.89
N VAL A 155 7.80 -9.11 44.82
CA VAL A 155 7.77 -10.41 44.15
C VAL A 155 6.53 -10.55 43.26
N PHE A 156 6.64 -11.38 42.23
CA PHE A 156 5.47 -11.91 41.52
C PHE A 156 5.01 -13.19 42.21
N VAL A 157 3.70 -13.32 42.41
CA VAL A 157 3.08 -14.52 42.97
C VAL A 157 2.34 -15.24 41.85
N GLU A 158 2.78 -16.45 41.54
CA GLU A 158 2.15 -17.33 40.56
C GLU A 158 0.87 -17.95 41.12
N ALA A 159 0.04 -18.51 40.24
CA ALA A 159 -1.25 -19.11 40.63
C ALA A 159 -1.12 -20.31 41.59
N ASP A 160 0.03 -20.98 41.61
CA ASP A 160 0.36 -22.07 42.55
C ASP A 160 0.94 -21.57 43.88
N GLY A 161 1.09 -20.25 44.04
CA GLY A 161 1.67 -19.60 45.21
C GLY A 161 3.20 -19.54 45.18
N HIS A 162 3.85 -19.95 44.09
CA HIS A 162 5.30 -19.76 43.93
C HIS A 162 5.63 -18.27 43.79
N GLU A 163 6.74 -17.86 44.39
CA GLU A 163 7.20 -16.47 44.37
C GLU A 163 8.44 -16.32 43.51
N GLU A 164 8.34 -15.48 42.49
CA GLU A 164 9.48 -15.08 41.69
C GLU A 164 10.02 -13.74 42.20
N ALA A 165 11.31 -13.71 42.52
CA ALA A 165 11.97 -12.53 43.06
C ALA A 165 11.98 -11.38 42.05
N GLY A 166 11.40 -10.24 42.42
CA GLY A 166 11.43 -9.02 41.61
C GLY A 166 12.56 -8.07 42.05
N PHE A 167 12.44 -7.49 43.25
CA PHE A 167 13.48 -6.62 43.81
C PHE A 167 13.51 -6.65 45.34
N VAL A 168 14.65 -6.21 45.88
CA VAL A 168 14.83 -5.87 47.29
C VAL A 168 15.41 -4.47 47.37
N ALA A 169 14.77 -3.58 48.12
CA ALA A 169 15.20 -2.19 48.25
C ALA A 169 15.03 -1.67 49.68
N ALA A 170 15.81 -0.65 50.05
CA ALA A 170 15.67 0.02 51.33
C ALA A 170 14.38 0.87 51.35
N ILE A 171 13.63 0.81 52.44
CA ILE A 171 12.42 1.60 52.64
C ILE A 171 12.31 2.05 54.09
N ASP A 172 11.75 3.25 54.31
CA ASP A 172 11.32 3.64 55.64
C ASP A 172 9.98 2.97 55.96
N VAL A 173 10.05 1.81 56.62
CA VAL A 173 8.87 0.99 56.93
C VAL A 173 7.86 1.76 57.79
N ALA A 174 8.32 2.57 58.75
CA ALA A 174 7.44 3.36 59.60
C ALA A 174 6.73 4.47 58.82
N ALA A 175 7.45 5.17 57.95
CA ALA A 175 6.85 6.19 57.09
C ALA A 175 5.87 5.59 56.06
N TRP A 176 6.16 4.40 55.53
CA TRP A 176 5.22 3.68 54.66
C TRP A 176 3.95 3.29 55.41
N GLN A 177 4.09 2.75 56.63
CA GLN A 177 2.95 2.37 57.48
C GLN A 177 2.07 3.59 57.78
N GLN A 178 2.68 4.72 58.12
CA GLN A 178 1.94 5.97 58.34
C GLN A 178 1.24 6.46 57.05
N LEU A 179 1.89 6.35 55.90
CA LEU A 179 1.31 6.75 54.61
C LEU A 179 0.03 5.98 54.30
N VAL A 180 0.02 4.66 54.49
CA VAL A 180 -1.16 3.84 54.19
C VAL A 180 -2.25 3.96 55.26
N THR A 181 -1.91 4.24 56.54
CA THR A 181 -2.93 4.44 57.58
C THR A 181 -3.55 5.83 57.56
N ASP A 182 -2.75 6.87 57.32
CA ASP A 182 -3.19 8.26 57.48
C ASP A 182 -3.47 8.96 56.13
N GLY A 183 -2.96 8.38 55.03
CA GLY A 183 -3.10 8.91 53.68
C GLY A 183 -4.38 8.50 52.95
N ASP A 184 -4.48 9.00 51.72
CA ASP A 184 -5.51 8.62 50.75
C ASP A 184 -4.92 7.60 49.78
N ILE A 185 -5.62 6.49 49.59
CA ILE A 185 -5.25 5.40 48.68
C ILE A 185 -6.15 5.50 47.44
N HIS A 186 -5.53 5.56 46.27
CA HIS A 186 -6.18 5.59 44.97
C HIS A 186 -5.85 4.34 44.17
N LEU A 187 -6.85 3.68 43.62
CA LEU A 187 -6.74 2.57 42.68
C LEU A 187 -7.20 3.05 41.30
N GLY A 188 -6.49 2.67 40.25
CA GLY A 188 -6.92 2.89 38.87
C GLY A 188 -6.62 4.26 38.27
N GLY A 189 -5.82 5.08 38.95
CA GLY A 189 -5.37 6.38 38.44
C GLY A 189 -5.69 7.56 39.35
N VAL A 190 -4.97 8.65 39.10
CA VAL A 190 -5.12 9.96 39.77
C VAL A 190 -5.29 11.02 38.69
N ARG A 191 -6.28 11.90 38.84
CA ARG A 191 -6.49 13.04 37.95
C ARG A 191 -5.25 13.95 37.99
N ARG A 192 -4.71 14.32 36.82
CA ARG A 192 -3.49 15.15 36.60
C ARG A 192 -3.50 16.57 37.22
N ASP A 193 -4.44 16.90 38.10
CA ASP A 193 -4.61 18.28 38.60
C ASP A 193 -3.61 18.69 39.71
N TYR A 194 -2.57 17.90 40.02
CA TYR A 194 -1.53 18.30 40.99
C TYR A 194 -0.09 18.03 40.51
N LEU A 195 0.53 19.15 40.09
CA LEU A 195 1.95 19.52 40.00
C LEU A 195 2.68 19.42 38.64
N PRO A 196 3.44 20.49 38.29
CA PRO A 196 4.00 20.69 36.96
C PRO A 196 5.28 19.88 36.75
N PRO A 197 5.63 19.55 35.49
CA PRO A 197 6.94 19.01 35.18
C PRO A 197 7.99 20.10 35.42
N ALA A 198 9.00 19.80 36.23
CA ALA A 198 10.25 20.56 36.19
C ALA A 198 10.95 20.21 34.87
N THR A 199 10.75 21.02 33.85
CA THR A 199 11.55 20.97 32.61
C THR A 199 12.98 21.40 32.94
N THR A 200 13.89 20.44 33.07
CA THR A 200 15.30 20.69 32.82
C THR A 200 15.55 20.47 31.32
N ALA A 201 15.68 21.57 30.59
CA ALA A 201 16.15 21.57 29.22
C ALA A 201 17.58 21.02 29.17
N ILE A 202 17.78 19.90 28.50
CA ILE A 202 19.11 19.42 28.12
C ILE A 202 19.33 19.80 26.66
N THR A 203 20.20 20.79 26.45
CA THR A 203 20.72 21.21 25.15
C THR A 203 21.60 20.09 24.58
N LEU A 204 21.20 19.52 23.44
CA LEU A 204 22.02 18.58 22.68
C LEU A 204 23.05 19.35 21.83
N GLN A 205 24.33 19.04 21.97
CA GLN A 205 25.35 19.28 20.93
C GLN A 205 25.63 17.96 20.21
N PRO A 206 25.82 17.98 18.88
CA PRO A 206 26.18 16.79 18.12
C PRO A 206 27.70 16.65 18.09
N GLU A 207 28.26 15.44 18.24
CA GLU A 207 29.45 15.00 17.49
C GLU A 207 29.58 13.46 17.52
N ASN A 208 29.49 12.88 16.31
CA ASN A 208 30.49 12.01 15.71
C ASN A 208 30.99 10.77 16.48
N SER A 209 30.38 9.60 16.21
CA SER A 209 31.13 8.34 16.18
C SER A 209 30.38 7.25 15.41
N THR A 210 31.10 6.62 14.48
CA THR A 210 30.71 5.40 13.76
C THR A 210 31.38 4.21 14.45
N ASP A 211 30.66 3.54 15.35
CA ASP A 211 31.08 2.21 15.82
C ASP A 211 29.85 1.31 16.03
N LEU A 212 29.90 0.14 15.41
CA LEU A 212 28.81 -0.84 15.28
C LEU A 212 29.09 -2.04 16.19
N ALA A 213 29.09 -1.80 17.51
CA ALA A 213 28.92 -2.83 18.55
C ALA A 213 28.81 -2.15 19.91
N VAL A 214 27.74 -2.47 20.65
CA VAL A 214 27.40 -1.95 21.99
C VAL A 214 26.85 -0.52 21.98
N LEU A 215 25.56 -0.40 21.69
CA LEU A 215 24.75 0.71 22.15
C LEU A 215 23.99 0.27 23.39
N GLU A 216 24.63 0.45 24.55
CA GLU A 216 23.94 0.52 25.83
C GLU A 216 23.21 1.86 25.87
N TYR A 217 22.05 1.91 25.20
CA TYR A 217 21.17 3.08 25.24
C TYR A 217 20.64 3.24 26.66
N THR A 218 20.98 4.34 27.29
CA THR A 218 20.31 4.85 28.48
C THR A 218 18.89 5.32 28.12
N GLU A 219 17.99 4.36 27.83
CA GLU A 219 16.54 4.53 27.66
C GLU A 219 15.79 4.49 29.02
N GLY A 220 16.49 4.69 30.13
CA GLY A 220 15.94 4.48 31.47
C GLY A 220 15.08 5.62 32.02
N ALA A 221 15.23 6.86 31.56
CA ALA A 221 14.63 8.03 32.22
C ALA A 221 13.31 8.50 31.60
N GLN A 222 13.19 8.47 30.27
CA GLN A 222 11.98 8.92 29.56
C GLN A 222 10.81 7.92 29.70
N TYR A 223 11.09 6.61 29.70
CA TYR A 223 10.07 5.57 29.90
C TYR A 223 9.58 5.44 31.36
N ALA A 224 10.38 5.88 32.34
CA ALA A 224 9.97 5.89 33.76
C ALA A 224 8.88 6.94 34.00
N ALA A 225 9.05 8.10 33.38
CA ALA A 225 8.04 9.14 33.34
C ALA A 225 6.78 8.59 32.67
N ASP A 226 6.85 8.01 31.47
CA ASP A 226 5.64 7.50 30.78
C ASP A 226 4.87 6.40 31.53
N ASN A 227 5.54 5.58 32.36
CA ASN A 227 4.90 4.50 33.16
C ASN A 227 4.26 4.98 34.49
N LEU A 228 4.69 6.14 35.01
CA LEU A 228 4.11 6.81 36.20
C LEU A 228 3.29 8.07 35.83
N ASP A 229 3.44 8.55 34.60
CA ASP A 229 2.65 9.56 33.88
C ASP A 229 1.51 8.91 33.08
N GLY A 230 1.51 7.57 32.99
CA GLY A 230 0.47 6.73 32.42
C GLY A 230 -0.81 6.81 33.24
N GLY A 231 -1.71 7.69 32.80
CA GLY A 231 -2.92 8.17 33.47
C GLY A 231 -3.81 7.12 34.16
N TYR A 232 -5.07 7.04 33.76
CA TYR A 232 -5.97 6.07 34.38
C TYR A 232 -5.61 4.66 33.92
N PHE A 233 -5.71 3.71 34.83
CA PHE A 233 -5.49 2.29 34.51
C PHE A 233 -6.60 1.82 33.59
N LYS A 234 -6.23 1.10 32.53
CA LYS A 234 -7.17 0.38 31.66
C LYS A 234 -6.96 -1.12 31.83
N GLY A 235 -7.97 -1.84 32.29
CA GLY A 235 -7.90 -3.28 32.52
C GLY A 235 -8.70 -3.70 33.74
N CYS A 236 -8.41 -4.91 34.23
CA CYS A 236 -9.08 -5.43 35.42
C CYS A 236 -8.16 -5.41 36.63
N MET A 237 -8.71 -5.04 37.78
CA MET A 237 -8.10 -5.35 39.07
C MET A 237 -8.89 -6.45 39.76
N GLY A 238 -8.16 -7.37 40.36
CA GLY A 238 -8.65 -8.39 41.27
C GLY A 238 -8.35 -7.98 42.70
N ALA A 239 -8.22 -8.94 43.62
CA ALA A 239 -8.09 -8.62 45.02
C ALA A 239 -6.87 -7.72 45.33
N VAL A 240 -7.12 -6.60 46.04
CA VAL A 240 -6.12 -5.67 46.54
C VAL A 240 -6.10 -5.74 48.06
N HIS A 241 -4.97 -6.15 48.65
CA HIS A 241 -4.80 -6.27 50.09
C HIS A 241 -3.75 -5.29 50.62
N VAL A 242 -4.08 -4.59 51.70
CA VAL A 242 -3.13 -3.79 52.50
C VAL A 242 -3.00 -4.47 53.86
N GLY A 243 -1.92 -5.21 54.07
CA GLY A 243 -1.82 -6.18 55.17
C GLY A 243 -2.92 -7.24 55.05
N SER A 244 -3.67 -7.46 56.12
CA SER A 244 -4.83 -8.36 56.14
C SER A 244 -6.13 -7.73 55.60
N LEU A 245 -6.12 -6.45 55.24
CA LEU A 245 -7.30 -5.73 54.79
C LEU A 245 -7.51 -5.90 53.28
N LEU A 246 -8.61 -6.55 52.87
CA LEU A 246 -9.10 -6.52 51.49
C LEU A 246 -9.81 -5.19 51.21
N LEU A 247 -9.37 -4.45 50.17
CA LEU A 247 -10.06 -3.26 49.69
C LEU A 247 -11.25 -3.68 48.79
N PRO A 248 -12.50 -3.33 49.14
CA PRO A 248 -13.67 -3.73 48.35
C PRO A 248 -13.82 -2.87 47.10
N PHE A 249 -14.24 -3.46 45.98
CA PHE A 249 -14.62 -2.73 44.77
C PHE A 249 -16.11 -2.36 44.69
N PHE A 250 -16.85 -2.63 45.77
CA PHE A 250 -18.29 -2.36 45.85
C PHE A 250 -18.56 -0.90 46.22
N THR A 251 -19.72 -0.40 45.80
CA THR A 251 -20.25 0.90 46.25
C THR A 251 -20.77 0.83 47.69
N GLU A 252 -20.93 2.00 48.33
CA GLU A 252 -21.59 2.10 49.64
C GLU A 252 -23.01 1.49 49.57
N GLU A 253 -23.76 1.79 48.50
CA GLU A 253 -25.12 1.25 48.32
C GLU A 253 -25.14 -0.29 48.21
N GLU A 254 -24.24 -0.91 47.44
CA GLU A 254 -24.13 -2.37 47.33
C GLU A 254 -23.70 -3.06 48.63
N LEU A 255 -22.90 -2.36 49.46
CA LEU A 255 -22.48 -2.87 50.76
C LEU A 255 -23.58 -2.74 51.83
N PHE A 256 -24.46 -1.74 51.72
CA PHE A 256 -25.44 -1.39 52.77
C PHE A 256 -26.91 -1.71 52.44
N VAL A 257 -27.21 -2.35 51.30
CA VAL A 257 -28.56 -2.87 50.99
C VAL A 257 -28.73 -4.31 51.53
N GLY A 258 -29.54 -4.48 52.59
CA GLY A 258 -29.95 -5.79 53.14
C GLY A 258 -29.44 -6.11 54.56
N SER A 259 -29.64 -7.35 55.05
CA SER A 259 -29.20 -7.80 56.38
C SER A 259 -27.68 -7.86 56.57
N ALA A 260 -26.91 -7.67 55.49
CA ALA A 260 -25.44 -7.58 55.49
C ALA A 260 -24.92 -6.27 56.14
N ALA A 261 -25.73 -5.21 56.16
CA ALA A 261 -25.37 -3.91 56.74
C ALA A 261 -25.06 -3.99 58.26
N GLY A 262 -25.66 -4.95 58.98
CA GLY A 262 -25.42 -5.15 60.41
C GLY A 262 -24.17 -5.97 60.75
N LEU A 263 -23.59 -6.70 59.80
CA LEU A 263 -22.46 -7.63 60.01
C LEU A 263 -21.16 -7.15 59.35
N LEU A 264 -21.22 -6.38 58.27
CA LEU A 264 -20.06 -5.61 57.79
C LEU A 264 -19.62 -4.54 58.81
N ALA A 265 -20.55 -4.11 59.67
CA ALA A 265 -20.28 -3.26 60.83
C ALA A 265 -19.56 -3.98 61.99
N ALA A 266 -19.35 -5.30 61.93
CA ALA A 266 -18.81 -6.12 63.02
C ALA A 266 -17.35 -6.58 62.82
N GLN A 267 -16.64 -6.06 61.81
CA GLN A 267 -15.17 -6.15 61.71
C GLN A 267 -14.63 -4.72 61.53
N PRO A 268 -13.44 -4.38 62.08
CA PRO A 268 -13.02 -3.00 62.32
C PRO A 268 -12.57 -2.34 61.01
N HIS A 269 -13.48 -2.11 60.07
CA HIS A 269 -13.16 -1.60 58.75
C HIS A 269 -13.55 -0.12 58.69
N TYR A 270 -12.51 0.70 58.78
CA TYR A 270 -12.28 1.87 57.96
C TYR A 270 -13.51 2.40 57.17
N ALA A 271 -14.08 3.54 57.60
CA ALA A 271 -15.17 4.17 56.87
C ALA A 271 -14.67 4.68 55.50
N LEU A 272 -15.19 4.08 54.44
CA LEU A 272 -14.94 4.46 53.05
C LEU A 272 -15.76 5.70 52.72
N LEU A 273 -15.10 6.80 52.39
CA LEU A 273 -15.77 7.98 51.82
C LEU A 273 -15.46 7.99 50.32
N SER A 274 -16.39 7.52 49.48
CA SER A 274 -16.24 7.64 48.03
C SER A 274 -16.45 9.10 47.61
N GLY A 275 -15.39 9.75 47.13
CA GLY A 275 -15.49 11.07 46.53
C GLY A 275 -15.95 10.98 45.07
N ARG A 276 -17.17 11.46 44.80
CA ARG A 276 -17.85 11.67 43.49
C ARG A 276 -18.55 10.47 42.85
N GLY A 277 -19.69 10.80 42.23
CA GLY A 277 -20.65 9.90 41.63
C GLY A 277 -20.10 9.15 40.44
N TRP A 278 -20.34 7.85 40.44
CA TRP A 278 -19.90 6.89 39.46
C TRP A 278 -20.58 7.20 38.12
N GLY A 279 -19.78 7.37 37.07
CA GLY A 279 -20.28 7.21 35.70
C GLY A 279 -20.71 5.76 35.55
N ALA A 280 -21.87 5.52 34.96
CA ALA A 280 -22.47 4.20 34.82
C ALA A 280 -21.51 3.20 34.14
N ALA A 281 -20.80 2.42 34.94
CA ALA A 281 -20.41 1.07 34.58
C ALA A 281 -21.15 0.16 35.56
N GLU A 282 -22.04 -0.68 35.05
CA GLU A 282 -22.56 -1.84 35.76
C GLU A 282 -21.34 -2.74 36.11
N GLY A 283 -20.69 -2.51 37.27
CA GLY A 283 -19.21 -2.51 37.31
C GLY A 283 -18.50 -3.44 38.31
N VAL A 284 -19.20 -4.41 38.90
CA VAL A 284 -18.54 -5.53 39.61
C VAL A 284 -18.38 -6.69 38.63
N GLY A 285 -17.14 -6.98 38.25
CA GLY A 285 -16.79 -7.89 37.16
C GLY A 285 -15.52 -7.45 36.43
N CYS A 286 -14.83 -8.41 35.82
CA CYS A 286 -13.78 -8.13 34.86
C CYS A 286 -14.36 -8.22 33.44
N VAL A 287 -14.47 -7.07 32.78
CA VAL A 287 -14.87 -6.89 31.39
C VAL A 287 -13.67 -6.36 30.62
N LEU A 288 -13.29 -7.06 29.56
CA LEU A 288 -12.08 -6.81 28.78
C LEU A 288 -12.37 -6.26 27.39
N CYS A 289 -13.54 -6.57 26.85
CA CYS A 289 -14.02 -6.09 25.56
C CYS A 289 -15.43 -5.51 25.74
N LEU A 290 -15.66 -4.34 25.18
CA LEU A 290 -16.96 -3.67 25.15
C LEU A 290 -17.42 -3.55 23.69
N GLU A 291 -18.65 -3.95 23.40
CA GLU A 291 -19.21 -3.93 22.03
C GLU A 291 -19.10 -2.54 21.37
N GLN A 292 -19.29 -1.48 22.17
CA GLN A 292 -19.19 -0.09 21.72
C GLN A 292 -17.77 0.33 21.28
N ASP A 293 -16.75 -0.40 21.72
CA ASP A 293 -15.35 -0.17 21.36
C ASP A 293 -14.96 -0.95 20.10
N CYS A 294 -15.84 -1.81 19.57
CA CYS A 294 -15.59 -2.55 18.34
C CYS A 294 -16.05 -1.74 17.13
N GLU A 295 -15.09 -1.33 16.30
CA GLU A 295 -15.36 -0.56 15.09
C GLU A 295 -15.79 -1.46 13.92
N ARG A 296 -16.28 -0.83 12.85
CA ARG A 296 -16.55 -1.46 11.54
C ARG A 296 -17.42 -2.73 11.58
N GLY A 297 -18.29 -2.85 12.59
CA GLY A 297 -19.19 -3.99 12.76
C GLY A 297 -18.52 -5.23 13.41
N GLY A 298 -17.35 -5.07 14.02
CA GLY A 298 -16.79 -6.06 14.94
C GLY A 298 -17.66 -6.23 16.19
N HIS A 299 -17.45 -7.33 16.90
CA HIS A 299 -18.19 -7.63 18.13
C HIS A 299 -17.30 -8.33 19.17
N CYS A 300 -17.69 -8.28 20.43
CA CYS A 300 -16.96 -8.96 21.49
C CYS A 300 -17.34 -10.45 21.54
N ALA A 301 -16.49 -11.31 20.98
CA ALA A 301 -16.70 -12.77 21.05
C ALA A 301 -16.74 -13.29 22.50
N ASP A 302 -15.93 -12.70 23.40
CA ASP A 302 -16.00 -12.96 24.84
C ASP A 302 -15.60 -11.71 25.63
N VAL A 303 -16.63 -11.10 26.24
CA VAL A 303 -16.57 -9.89 27.07
C VAL A 303 -15.58 -10.01 28.23
N ARG A 304 -15.25 -11.21 28.71
CA ARG A 304 -14.44 -11.44 29.94
C ARG A 304 -13.08 -12.07 29.69
N SER A 305 -12.87 -12.78 28.59
CA SER A 305 -11.59 -13.47 28.33
C SER A 305 -10.68 -12.75 27.34
N SER A 306 -11.23 -12.01 26.38
CA SER A 306 -10.49 -11.33 25.31
C SER A 306 -10.55 -9.81 25.42
N TYR A 307 -9.41 -9.15 25.19
CA TYR A 307 -9.34 -7.69 24.99
C TYR A 307 -9.68 -7.26 23.56
N ALA A 308 -9.65 -8.21 22.62
CA ALA A 308 -9.80 -7.94 21.20
C ALA A 308 -11.21 -8.26 20.73
N CYS A 309 -11.74 -7.36 19.92
CA CYS A 309 -12.94 -7.56 19.12
C CYS A 309 -12.73 -8.68 18.09
N ALA A 310 -13.77 -9.46 17.85
CA ALA A 310 -13.84 -10.35 16.71
C ALA A 310 -14.15 -9.53 15.45
N CYS A 311 -13.12 -9.37 14.63
CA CYS A 311 -13.20 -8.52 13.46
C CYS A 311 -13.90 -9.21 12.28
N PRO A 312 -14.69 -8.46 11.49
CA PRO A 312 -15.16 -8.95 10.20
C PRO A 312 -13.96 -9.24 9.28
N PRO A 313 -14.15 -10.08 8.24
CA PRO A 313 -13.12 -10.30 7.23
C PRO A 313 -12.58 -8.98 6.65
N GLY A 314 -11.26 -8.90 6.45
CA GLY A 314 -10.58 -7.70 5.94
C GLY A 314 -10.16 -6.70 7.02
N TYR A 315 -10.59 -6.88 8.27
CA TYR A 315 -10.19 -6.00 9.37
C TYR A 315 -9.38 -6.73 10.45
N VAL A 316 -8.44 -6.02 11.06
CA VAL A 316 -7.59 -6.47 12.17
C VAL A 316 -7.38 -5.34 13.20
N GLY A 317 -6.76 -5.69 14.31
CA GLY A 317 -6.58 -4.80 15.47
C GLY A 317 -7.44 -5.22 16.66
N ASP A 318 -7.22 -4.57 17.81
CA ASP A 318 -8.00 -4.88 19.01
C ASP A 318 -9.43 -4.35 18.94
N HIS A 319 -9.63 -3.30 18.14
CA HIS A 319 -10.90 -2.61 17.94
C HIS A 319 -11.39 -2.75 16.50
N CYS A 320 -10.76 -3.58 15.67
CA CYS A 320 -11.04 -3.72 14.23
C CYS A 320 -10.87 -2.42 13.45
N GLU A 321 -9.93 -1.59 13.92
CA GLU A 321 -9.64 -0.25 13.41
C GLU A 321 -8.79 -0.28 12.14
N THR A 322 -8.05 -1.37 11.92
CA THR A 322 -7.06 -1.50 10.84
C THR A 322 -7.63 -2.30 9.68
N ASP A 323 -7.62 -1.72 8.49
CA ASP A 323 -7.87 -2.42 7.23
C ASP A 323 -6.66 -3.27 6.87
N VAL A 324 -6.88 -4.51 6.48
CA VAL A 324 -5.83 -5.40 6.01
C VAL A 324 -5.48 -4.98 4.59
N ASP A 325 -4.25 -4.51 4.38
CA ASP A 325 -3.73 -4.22 3.05
C ASP A 325 -3.48 -5.52 2.28
N GLU A 326 -4.46 -5.93 1.48
CA GLU A 326 -4.38 -7.14 0.66
C GLU A 326 -3.44 -6.98 -0.55
N CYS A 327 -2.94 -5.76 -0.79
CA CYS A 327 -1.95 -5.47 -1.82
C CYS A 327 -0.49 -5.62 -1.34
N GLN A 328 -0.21 -5.90 -0.07
CA GLN A 328 1.18 -6.04 0.42
C GLN A 328 2.00 -7.10 -0.34
N GLU A 329 1.40 -8.24 -0.71
CA GLU A 329 2.06 -9.29 -1.49
C GLU A 329 1.85 -9.14 -3.01
N ASN A 330 1.29 -8.01 -3.46
CA ASN A 330 0.85 -7.68 -4.82
C ASN A 330 0.96 -8.83 -5.85
N LYS A 331 -0.16 -9.51 -6.08
CA LYS A 331 -0.24 -10.64 -7.02
C LYS A 331 -0.63 -10.23 -8.45
N CYS A 332 -0.82 -8.94 -8.70
CA CYS A 332 -1.15 -8.42 -10.02
C CYS A 332 0.04 -8.59 -10.98
N GLN A 333 -0.22 -9.01 -12.22
CA GLN A 333 0.78 -9.32 -13.24
C GLN A 333 0.87 -8.21 -14.30
N ASN A 334 1.87 -8.34 -15.20
CA ASN A 334 2.02 -7.49 -16.38
C ASN A 334 2.07 -5.97 -16.10
N GLY A 335 2.55 -5.58 -14.93
CA GLY A 335 2.66 -4.17 -14.53
C GLY A 335 1.33 -3.54 -14.09
N ALA A 336 0.32 -4.35 -13.76
CA ALA A 336 -0.94 -3.90 -13.21
C ALA A 336 -0.79 -3.25 -11.83
N THR A 337 -1.68 -2.30 -11.55
CA THR A 337 -1.74 -1.60 -10.26
C THR A 337 -2.70 -2.34 -9.34
N CYS A 338 -2.22 -2.78 -8.18
CA CYS A 338 -3.09 -3.34 -7.15
C CYS A 338 -3.87 -2.22 -6.46
N GLN A 339 -5.17 -2.41 -6.33
CA GLN A 339 -6.07 -1.56 -5.56
C GLN A 339 -6.62 -2.37 -4.39
N ASP A 340 -6.28 -1.92 -3.19
CA ASP A 340 -6.75 -2.50 -1.93
C ASP A 340 -8.27 -2.34 -1.78
N GLY A 341 -8.89 -3.29 -1.10
CA GLY A 341 -10.33 -3.35 -0.85
C GLY A 341 -10.58 -3.90 0.54
N VAL A 342 -11.82 -4.34 0.82
CA VAL A 342 -12.16 -4.93 2.12
C VAL A 342 -12.22 -6.44 1.98
N ALA A 343 -11.25 -7.15 2.56
CA ALA A 343 -11.11 -8.60 2.46
C ALA A 343 -10.82 -9.11 1.03
N MET A 344 -10.44 -8.20 0.13
CA MET A 344 -10.19 -8.46 -1.28
C MET A 344 -9.38 -7.32 -1.89
N TYR A 345 -8.58 -7.64 -2.91
CA TYR A 345 -7.93 -6.65 -3.75
C TYR A 345 -8.44 -6.74 -5.19
N THR A 346 -8.27 -5.68 -5.97
CA THR A 346 -8.58 -5.65 -7.40
C THR A 346 -7.34 -5.21 -8.19
N CYS A 347 -7.03 -5.89 -9.29
CA CYS A 347 -5.95 -5.49 -10.19
C CYS A 347 -6.48 -4.59 -11.31
N ILE A 348 -5.93 -3.38 -11.43
CA ILE A 348 -6.23 -2.47 -12.53
C ILE A 348 -5.30 -2.81 -13.69
N CYS A 349 -5.85 -3.45 -14.71
CA CYS A 349 -5.09 -3.94 -15.85
C CYS A 349 -4.63 -2.80 -16.78
N PRO A 350 -3.35 -2.82 -17.23
CA PRO A 350 -2.90 -1.96 -18.30
C PRO A 350 -3.63 -2.29 -19.61
N VAL A 351 -3.58 -1.35 -20.57
CA VAL A 351 -4.13 -1.58 -21.90
C VAL A 351 -3.49 -2.81 -22.54
N GLY A 352 -4.32 -3.69 -23.10
CA GLY A 352 -3.90 -4.93 -23.74
C GLY A 352 -3.84 -6.15 -22.83
N PHE A 353 -4.13 -6.00 -21.53
CA PHE A 353 -4.23 -7.14 -20.59
C PHE A 353 -5.62 -7.25 -19.97
N GLU A 354 -6.01 -8.47 -19.62
CA GLU A 354 -7.26 -8.82 -18.94
C GLU A 354 -7.07 -9.99 -17.96
N GLY A 355 -8.14 -10.37 -17.25
CA GLY A 355 -8.10 -11.36 -16.16
C GLY A 355 -8.13 -10.73 -14.77
N GLU A 356 -8.36 -11.54 -13.74
CA GLU A 356 -8.44 -11.05 -12.34
C GLU A 356 -7.10 -10.53 -11.82
N LEU A 357 -5.99 -11.08 -12.32
CA LEU A 357 -4.63 -10.67 -12.00
C LEU A 357 -3.95 -9.98 -13.20
N CYS A 358 -4.72 -9.63 -14.23
CA CYS A 358 -4.19 -9.08 -15.49
C CYS A 358 -3.17 -10.01 -16.18
N GLU A 359 -3.35 -11.32 -15.99
CA GLU A 359 -2.46 -12.38 -16.46
C GLU A 359 -2.67 -12.75 -17.93
N VAL A 360 -3.79 -12.35 -18.51
CA VAL A 360 -4.16 -12.66 -19.89
C VAL A 360 -3.75 -11.51 -20.80
N ASP A 361 -2.91 -11.81 -21.78
CA ASP A 361 -2.59 -10.91 -22.89
C ASP A 361 -3.73 -10.98 -23.91
N ARG A 362 -4.30 -9.82 -24.26
CA ARG A 362 -5.46 -9.74 -25.14
C ARG A 362 -5.01 -9.88 -26.58
N ASP A 363 -5.60 -10.81 -27.33
CA ASP A 363 -5.33 -10.92 -28.77
C ASP A 363 -5.95 -9.73 -29.53
N GLU A 364 -5.15 -8.69 -29.80
CA GLU A 364 -5.62 -7.54 -30.57
C GLU A 364 -5.81 -7.87 -32.06
N CYS A 365 -5.16 -8.93 -32.56
CA CYS A 365 -5.31 -9.39 -33.93
C CYS A 365 -6.67 -10.02 -34.21
N ALA A 366 -7.40 -10.49 -33.19
CA ALA A 366 -8.77 -10.99 -33.33
C ALA A 366 -9.73 -9.97 -33.97
N SER A 367 -9.46 -8.66 -33.80
CA SER A 367 -10.23 -7.57 -34.41
C SER A 367 -9.83 -7.24 -35.86
N SER A 368 -8.82 -7.94 -36.42
CA SER A 368 -8.22 -7.66 -37.73
C SER A 368 -7.80 -6.18 -37.91
N PRO A 369 -6.91 -5.65 -37.04
CA PRO A 369 -6.59 -4.23 -36.98
C PRO A 369 -5.72 -3.70 -38.14
N CYS A 370 -5.09 -4.60 -38.92
CA CYS A 370 -4.23 -4.25 -40.05
C CYS A 370 -5.04 -4.06 -41.34
N ALA A 371 -4.92 -2.89 -41.96
CA ALA A 371 -5.59 -2.55 -43.21
C ALA A 371 -4.82 -3.04 -44.44
N ASN A 372 -5.48 -2.97 -45.60
CA ASN A 372 -4.87 -3.15 -46.93
C ASN A 372 -4.08 -4.45 -47.14
N GLY A 373 -4.53 -5.55 -46.52
CA GLY A 373 -3.88 -6.87 -46.63
C GLY A 373 -2.62 -7.02 -45.78
N GLY A 374 -2.41 -6.16 -44.78
CA GLY A 374 -1.35 -6.33 -43.78
C GLY A 374 -1.55 -7.60 -42.93
N THR A 375 -0.45 -8.29 -42.62
CA THR A 375 -0.46 -9.44 -41.71
C THR A 375 -0.31 -8.97 -40.27
N CYS A 376 -1.24 -9.35 -39.40
CA CYS A 376 -1.20 -9.03 -37.97
C CYS A 376 -0.38 -10.08 -37.20
N SER A 377 0.43 -9.63 -36.25
CA SER A 377 1.05 -10.45 -35.23
C SER A 377 0.81 -9.85 -33.85
N ASP A 378 0.22 -10.65 -32.99
CA ASP A 378 -0.06 -10.34 -31.60
C ASP A 378 1.23 -10.20 -30.79
N ALA A 379 1.23 -9.32 -29.79
CA ALA A 379 2.39 -9.02 -28.95
C ALA A 379 1.94 -8.62 -27.54
N ALA A 380 2.85 -8.73 -26.56
CA ALA A 380 2.52 -8.37 -25.18
C ALA A 380 2.00 -6.93 -25.04
N GLY A 381 0.72 -6.79 -24.69
CA GLY A 381 0.01 -5.52 -24.51
C GLY A 381 -0.26 -4.75 -25.81
N GLY A 382 -0.26 -5.41 -26.97
CA GLY A 382 -0.56 -4.75 -28.25
C GLY A 382 -0.36 -5.64 -29.49
N PHE A 383 -0.37 -5.03 -30.67
CA PHE A 383 -0.15 -5.75 -31.92
C PHE A 383 0.87 -5.08 -32.82
N SER A 384 1.38 -5.84 -33.79
CA SER A 384 2.24 -5.34 -34.85
C SER A 384 1.71 -5.76 -36.22
N CYS A 385 1.67 -4.81 -37.16
CA CYS A 385 1.28 -5.09 -38.54
C CYS A 385 2.50 -5.14 -39.46
N ARG A 386 2.62 -6.21 -40.25
CA ARG A 386 3.55 -6.29 -41.37
C ARG A 386 2.85 -5.80 -42.64
N CYS A 387 3.24 -4.61 -43.09
CA CYS A 387 2.61 -3.97 -44.24
C CYS A 387 3.13 -4.49 -45.59
N PRO A 388 2.26 -4.62 -46.61
CA PRO A 388 2.68 -4.84 -48.00
C PRO A 388 3.53 -3.69 -48.53
N ALA A 389 4.22 -3.91 -49.66
CA ALA A 389 5.21 -2.98 -50.21
C ALA A 389 4.69 -1.56 -50.48
N GLU A 390 3.40 -1.40 -50.78
CA GLU A 390 2.79 -0.11 -51.10
C GLU A 390 2.21 0.63 -49.88
N TRP A 391 2.26 0.05 -48.66
CA TRP A 391 1.66 0.62 -47.45
C TRP A 391 2.67 0.77 -46.30
N ARG A 392 2.34 1.65 -45.35
CA ARG A 392 3.08 1.95 -44.12
C ARG A 392 2.12 2.41 -43.02
N GLY A 393 2.67 2.77 -41.86
CA GLY A 393 1.91 3.13 -40.67
C GLY A 393 1.73 1.92 -39.74
N ALA A 394 1.35 2.16 -38.49
CA ALA A 394 1.17 1.09 -37.50
C ALA A 394 0.06 0.09 -37.88
N ARG A 395 -0.90 0.55 -38.69
CA ARG A 395 -2.04 -0.25 -39.16
C ARG A 395 -2.04 -0.46 -40.68
N CYS A 396 -0.96 -0.12 -41.38
CA CYS A 396 -0.87 -0.23 -42.86
C CYS A 396 -1.93 0.58 -43.62
N ASP A 397 -2.38 1.68 -43.03
CA ASP A 397 -3.42 2.59 -43.49
C ASP A 397 -2.86 3.78 -44.29
N GLU A 398 -1.54 3.99 -44.26
CA GLU A 398 -0.89 5.04 -45.03
C GLU A 398 -0.22 4.50 -46.29
N PRO A 399 -0.41 5.12 -47.47
CA PRO A 399 0.33 4.73 -48.66
C PRO A 399 1.82 5.07 -48.52
N ARG A 400 2.71 4.19 -49.00
CA ARG A 400 4.15 4.46 -49.07
C ARG A 400 4.43 5.47 -50.18
N ARG A 401 4.90 6.66 -49.79
CA ARG A 401 5.34 7.69 -50.73
C ARG A 401 6.67 7.27 -51.36
N ARG A 402 6.63 6.88 -52.64
CA ARG A 402 7.83 6.62 -53.46
C ARG A 402 8.46 7.95 -53.85
N ARG A 403 9.79 8.04 -53.78
CA ARG A 403 10.65 9.17 -54.20
C ARG A 403 11.73 8.68 -55.17
N CYS A 404 12.50 9.60 -55.75
CA CYS A 404 13.58 9.27 -56.67
C CYS A 404 14.66 8.35 -56.09
N ALA A 405 14.87 8.35 -54.76
CA ALA A 405 15.76 7.40 -54.09
C ALA A 405 15.36 5.92 -54.30
N HIS A 406 14.07 5.65 -54.54
CA HIS A 406 13.53 4.32 -54.83
C HIS A 406 13.62 3.93 -56.30
N ARG A 407 14.27 4.76 -57.14
CA ARG A 407 14.49 4.56 -58.58
C ARG A 407 13.21 4.18 -59.35
N PRO A 408 12.15 5.01 -59.26
CA PRO A 408 10.86 4.67 -59.84
C PRO A 408 10.79 4.84 -61.37
N CYS A 409 11.66 5.66 -61.96
CA CYS A 409 11.67 5.88 -63.41
C CYS A 409 12.41 4.77 -64.16
N ALA A 410 11.86 4.35 -65.30
CA ALA A 410 12.46 3.38 -66.21
C ALA A 410 13.65 3.96 -66.98
N ARG A 411 14.30 3.13 -67.80
CA ARG A 411 15.51 3.52 -68.56
C ARG A 411 15.27 4.63 -69.59
N GLY A 412 14.02 4.85 -70.01
CA GLY A 412 13.61 5.94 -70.90
C GLY A 412 13.54 7.33 -70.24
N ALA A 413 13.86 7.44 -68.94
CA ALA A 413 13.87 8.71 -68.23
C ALA A 413 15.26 9.36 -68.24
N ARG A 414 15.31 10.65 -68.59
CA ARG A 414 16.49 11.52 -68.52
C ARG A 414 16.87 11.83 -67.08
N ALA A 415 15.87 12.12 -66.25
CA ALA A 415 16.06 12.46 -64.84
C ALA A 415 14.81 12.12 -64.03
N CYS A 416 15.02 11.83 -62.75
CA CYS A 416 13.96 11.80 -61.75
C CYS A 416 14.08 13.04 -60.87
N ARG A 417 12.97 13.73 -60.61
CA ARG A 417 12.92 14.86 -59.65
C ARG A 417 11.91 14.59 -58.56
N ASP A 418 12.31 14.81 -57.31
CA ASP A 418 11.37 14.80 -56.19
C ASP A 418 10.47 16.06 -56.28
N GLN A 419 9.17 15.87 -56.16
CA GLN A 419 8.12 16.89 -56.15
C GLN A 419 7.32 16.85 -54.84
N PRO A 420 6.62 17.95 -54.47
CA PRO A 420 5.58 17.90 -53.46
C PRO A 420 4.54 16.81 -53.80
N PRO A 421 3.93 16.16 -52.80
CA PRO A 421 3.01 15.06 -53.03
C PRO A 421 1.82 15.49 -53.90
N ASP A 422 1.64 14.79 -55.01
CA ASP A 422 0.53 15.01 -55.92
C ASP A 422 -0.77 14.42 -55.32
N PRO A 423 -1.85 15.21 -55.11
CA PRO A 423 -3.08 14.76 -54.47
C PRO A 423 -3.77 13.51 -55.04
N PRO A 424 -3.77 13.23 -56.36
CA PRO A 424 -4.43 12.06 -56.94
C PRO A 424 -3.61 10.76 -56.83
N THR A 425 -2.28 10.83 -56.80
CA THR A 425 -1.41 9.64 -56.91
C THR A 425 -0.58 9.37 -55.65
N GLY A 426 -0.39 10.36 -54.76
CA GLY A 426 0.38 10.22 -53.53
C GLY A 426 1.89 10.07 -53.72
N ASN A 427 2.36 10.05 -54.97
CA ASN A 427 3.78 10.00 -55.33
C ASN A 427 4.40 11.39 -55.17
N ASN A 428 5.68 11.42 -54.76
CA ASN A 428 6.41 12.68 -54.55
C ASN A 428 7.56 12.82 -55.56
N TYR A 429 7.39 12.31 -56.78
CA TYR A 429 8.39 12.38 -57.84
C TYR A 429 7.74 12.54 -59.20
N THR A 430 8.54 13.04 -60.15
CA THR A 430 8.22 13.09 -61.57
C THR A 430 9.41 12.57 -62.37
N CYS A 431 9.13 11.90 -63.49
CA CYS A 431 10.13 11.40 -64.42
C CYS A 431 10.16 12.29 -65.66
N GLU A 432 11.32 12.85 -65.98
CA GLU A 432 11.53 13.61 -67.22
C GLU A 432 11.90 12.63 -68.32
N CYS A 433 10.96 12.33 -69.24
CA CYS A 433 11.18 11.34 -70.29
C CYS A 433 12.14 11.87 -71.37
N LEU A 434 12.97 10.97 -71.91
CA LEU A 434 13.73 11.22 -73.15
C LEU A 434 12.75 11.35 -74.32
N GLU A 435 13.17 12.05 -75.38
CA GLU A 435 12.31 12.26 -76.55
C GLU A 435 11.82 10.93 -77.11
N GLY A 436 10.50 10.82 -77.32
CA GLY A 436 9.85 9.62 -77.81
C GLY A 436 9.48 8.57 -76.74
N PHE A 437 9.83 8.75 -75.45
CA PHE A 437 9.29 7.94 -74.36
C PHE A 437 8.09 8.63 -73.70
N GLU A 438 7.09 7.82 -73.31
CA GLU A 438 5.85 8.25 -72.69
C GLU A 438 5.50 7.33 -71.50
N GLY A 439 4.51 7.74 -70.69
CA GLY A 439 4.14 7.07 -69.44
C GLY A 439 4.65 7.79 -68.18
N VAL A 440 4.08 7.45 -67.03
CA VAL A 440 4.41 8.10 -65.73
C VAL A 440 5.80 7.72 -65.22
N HIS A 441 6.39 6.65 -65.76
CA HIS A 441 7.74 6.19 -65.45
C HIS A 441 8.65 6.19 -66.69
N CYS A 442 8.22 6.75 -67.82
CA CYS A 442 8.92 6.72 -69.11
C CYS A 442 9.25 5.28 -69.56
N GLU A 443 8.30 4.38 -69.33
CA GLU A 443 8.41 2.95 -69.53
C GLU A 443 8.05 2.49 -70.95
N SER A 444 7.39 3.34 -71.75
CA SER A 444 6.87 2.98 -73.07
C SER A 444 7.41 3.90 -74.15
N ALA A 445 7.74 3.36 -75.33
CA ALA A 445 8.03 4.16 -76.51
C ALA A 445 6.72 4.63 -77.18
N PHE A 446 6.66 5.86 -77.68
CA PHE A 446 5.45 6.43 -78.28
C PHE A 446 4.91 5.56 -79.43
N CYS A 447 5.81 4.97 -80.22
CA CYS A 447 5.45 4.15 -81.38
C CYS A 447 5.02 2.72 -81.02
N GLU A 448 5.11 2.30 -79.75
CA GLU A 448 4.52 1.06 -79.24
C GLU A 448 3.08 1.27 -78.76
N VAL A 449 2.78 2.46 -78.25
CA VAL A 449 1.42 2.84 -77.82
C VAL A 449 0.57 3.20 -79.05
N GLU A 450 1.12 4.01 -79.95
CA GLU A 450 0.51 4.37 -81.23
C GLU A 450 1.43 3.96 -82.39
N PRO A 451 1.12 2.85 -83.09
CA PRO A 451 1.98 2.32 -84.14
C PRO A 451 2.26 3.32 -85.27
N CYS A 452 3.46 3.22 -85.85
CA CYS A 452 3.81 3.91 -87.08
C CYS A 452 2.83 3.50 -88.20
N VAL A 453 2.30 4.45 -88.96
CA VAL A 453 1.26 4.19 -89.98
C VAL A 453 1.88 3.54 -91.21
N HIS A 454 2.95 4.14 -91.75
CA HIS A 454 3.69 3.66 -92.92
C HIS A 454 5.18 3.55 -92.58
N GLY A 455 5.52 2.70 -91.61
CA GLY A 455 6.88 2.52 -91.14
C GLY A 455 7.01 1.48 -90.03
N VAL A 456 8.23 1.25 -89.58
CA VAL A 456 8.56 0.32 -88.49
C VAL A 456 9.00 1.11 -87.25
N CYS A 457 8.46 0.76 -86.08
CA CYS A 457 8.86 1.35 -84.80
C CYS A 457 10.23 0.76 -84.39
N VAL A 458 11.20 1.64 -84.16
CA VAL A 458 12.47 1.31 -83.53
C VAL A 458 12.38 1.81 -82.09
N ALA A 459 12.11 0.91 -81.15
CA ALA A 459 11.86 1.25 -79.74
C ALA A 459 13.14 1.34 -78.88
N GLU A 460 14.28 0.89 -79.41
CA GLU A 460 15.56 0.81 -78.69
C GLU A 460 16.46 2.05 -78.91
N PRO A 461 17.36 2.37 -77.95
CA PRO A 461 18.11 3.64 -77.90
C PRO A 461 18.96 3.94 -79.15
N PRO A 462 19.25 5.23 -79.45
CA PRO A 462 19.26 6.38 -78.52
C PRO A 462 17.91 7.08 -78.30
N GLU A 463 16.99 7.05 -79.25
CA GLU A 463 15.67 7.65 -79.16
C GLU A 463 14.69 6.81 -79.98
N PRO A 464 13.54 6.41 -79.42
CA PRO A 464 12.55 5.65 -80.16
C PRO A 464 11.99 6.51 -81.29
N ARG A 465 11.88 5.93 -82.48
CA ARG A 465 11.43 6.63 -83.69
C ARG A 465 10.73 5.68 -84.65
N CYS A 466 9.92 6.24 -85.53
CA CYS A 466 9.39 5.53 -86.68
C CYS A 466 10.37 5.66 -87.86
N GLU A 467 10.84 4.52 -88.39
CA GLU A 467 11.53 4.49 -89.67
C GLU A 467 10.50 4.37 -90.79
N CYS A 468 10.27 5.48 -91.48
CA CYS A 468 9.24 5.57 -92.50
C CYS A 468 9.63 4.83 -93.79
N GLU A 469 8.63 4.21 -94.41
CA GLU A 469 8.73 3.69 -95.75
C GLU A 469 8.97 4.84 -96.75
N ALA A 470 9.57 4.52 -97.91
CA ALA A 470 9.88 5.51 -98.93
C ALA A 470 8.61 6.25 -99.39
N GLY A 471 8.67 7.58 -99.45
CA GLY A 471 7.54 8.43 -99.80
C GLY A 471 6.62 8.81 -98.65
N TYR A 472 6.97 8.48 -97.41
CA TYR A 472 6.27 8.91 -96.20
C TYR A 472 7.18 9.73 -95.27
N THR A 473 6.57 10.61 -94.49
CA THR A 473 7.22 11.52 -93.53
C THR A 473 6.27 11.79 -92.34
N GLY A 474 6.75 12.55 -91.36
CA GLY A 474 6.04 12.79 -90.10
C GLY A 474 6.50 11.86 -88.98
N ARG A 475 6.07 12.15 -87.74
CA ARG A 475 6.60 11.49 -86.53
C ARG A 475 6.16 10.04 -86.41
N ARG A 476 5.01 9.69 -86.98
CA ARG A 476 4.46 8.33 -87.12
C ARG A 476 4.38 7.88 -88.57
N CYS A 477 5.07 8.56 -89.49
CA CYS A 477 4.97 8.29 -90.94
C CYS A 477 3.55 8.45 -91.48
N GLU A 478 2.80 9.39 -90.90
CA GLU A 478 1.39 9.66 -91.19
C GLU A 478 1.18 10.58 -92.40
N ALA A 479 2.23 11.30 -92.82
CA ALA A 479 2.17 12.22 -93.92
C ALA A 479 2.83 11.63 -95.17
N GLU A 480 2.20 11.83 -96.32
CA GLU A 480 2.80 11.56 -97.62
C GLU A 480 3.87 12.62 -97.90
N ARG A 481 5.05 12.21 -98.37
CA ARG A 481 6.10 13.13 -98.77
C ARG A 481 5.77 13.67 -100.16
N ASP A 482 5.73 14.99 -100.33
CA ASP A 482 5.63 15.62 -101.66
C ASP A 482 7.05 15.77 -102.23
N GLU A 483 7.53 14.76 -102.96
CA GLU A 483 8.88 14.80 -103.51
C GLU A 483 9.06 15.88 -104.59
N CYS A 484 7.95 16.31 -105.22
CA CYS A 484 7.99 17.40 -106.20
C CYS A 484 8.17 18.78 -105.55
N ALA A 485 7.65 19.00 -104.34
CA ALA A 485 7.85 20.22 -103.57
C ALA A 485 9.26 20.30 -102.95
N GLU A 486 9.82 19.18 -102.48
CA GLU A 486 11.14 19.15 -101.85
C GLU A 486 12.30 19.21 -102.86
N ALA A 487 12.23 18.45 -103.97
CA ALA A 487 13.31 18.38 -104.97
C ALA A 487 13.09 19.32 -106.18
N GLY A 488 11.92 19.95 -106.30
CA GLY A 488 11.60 20.92 -107.35
C GLY A 488 11.85 20.40 -108.77
N ALA A 489 12.34 21.27 -109.67
CA ALA A 489 12.65 20.92 -111.07
C ALA A 489 13.81 19.90 -111.22
N ALA A 490 14.48 19.53 -110.12
CA ALA A 490 15.56 18.54 -110.11
C ALA A 490 15.06 17.11 -109.81
N ALA A 491 13.81 16.94 -109.33
CA ALA A 491 13.21 15.61 -109.16
C ALA A 491 13.16 14.83 -110.49
N CYS A 492 12.97 15.54 -111.60
CA CYS A 492 12.87 14.99 -112.95
C CYS A 492 14.03 15.45 -113.83
N LEU A 493 14.82 14.49 -114.33
CA LEU A 493 15.94 14.77 -115.24
C LEU A 493 15.46 15.32 -116.59
N HIS A 494 16.32 16.11 -117.26
CA HIS A 494 16.09 16.69 -118.59
C HIS A 494 14.88 17.65 -118.71
N GLY A 495 14.48 18.30 -117.62
CA GLY A 495 13.46 19.36 -117.63
C GLY A 495 12.01 18.85 -117.76
N GLY A 496 11.76 17.58 -117.43
CA GLY A 496 10.41 17.03 -117.30
C GLY A 496 9.64 17.66 -116.14
N ARG A 497 8.31 17.75 -116.25
CA ARG A 497 7.46 18.30 -115.18
C ARG A 497 7.21 17.22 -114.13
N CYS A 498 7.60 17.47 -112.88
CA CYS A 498 7.30 16.59 -111.75
C CYS A 498 5.80 16.63 -111.43
N LEU A 499 5.21 15.45 -111.26
CA LEU A 499 3.84 15.26 -110.82
C LEU A 499 3.86 14.31 -109.62
N ASP A 500 3.45 14.84 -108.49
CA ASP A 500 3.38 14.13 -107.21
C ASP A 500 2.40 12.92 -107.29
N GLN A 501 2.71 11.85 -106.56
CA GLN A 501 1.92 10.62 -106.48
C GLN A 501 1.95 10.00 -105.08
N ARG A 502 1.00 9.10 -104.81
CA ARG A 502 0.99 8.35 -103.57
C ARG A 502 2.24 7.49 -103.42
N ALA A 503 3.05 7.82 -102.40
CA ALA A 503 4.31 7.18 -102.05
C ALA A 503 5.39 7.27 -103.15
N GLY A 504 5.45 8.40 -103.86
CA GLY A 504 6.51 8.71 -104.82
C GLY A 504 6.10 9.74 -105.86
N PHE A 505 6.88 9.92 -106.92
CA PHE A 505 6.58 10.92 -107.95
C PHE A 505 6.72 10.36 -109.36
N ARG A 506 6.04 10.98 -110.33
CA ARG A 506 6.21 10.71 -111.77
C ARG A 506 6.68 11.95 -112.51
N CYS A 507 7.38 11.74 -113.62
CA CYS A 507 7.84 12.81 -114.49
C CYS A 507 7.07 12.80 -115.82
N ASP A 508 6.44 13.92 -116.17
CA ASP A 508 5.81 14.14 -117.48
C ASP A 508 6.81 14.75 -118.46
N CYS A 509 7.15 13.99 -119.51
CA CYS A 509 8.15 14.33 -120.52
C CYS A 509 7.53 14.70 -121.89
N THR A 510 6.21 14.95 -121.97
CA THR A 510 5.49 15.17 -123.25
C THR A 510 5.99 16.33 -124.10
N ARG A 511 6.79 17.26 -123.55
CA ARG A 511 7.41 18.37 -124.30
C ARG A 511 8.83 18.12 -124.80
N THR A 512 9.50 17.04 -124.38
CA THR A 512 10.94 16.82 -124.65
C THR A 512 11.24 15.71 -125.68
N GLY A 513 10.22 15.03 -126.20
CA GLY A 513 10.36 14.09 -127.33
C GLY A 513 11.01 12.75 -127.01
N THR A 514 11.11 12.35 -125.74
CA THR A 514 11.64 11.05 -125.30
C THR A 514 10.57 10.19 -124.61
N THR A 515 10.58 8.88 -124.83
CA THR A 515 9.61 7.93 -124.27
C THR A 515 9.79 7.74 -122.76
N PRO A 516 8.72 7.40 -121.99
CA PRO A 516 8.80 7.23 -120.55
C PRO A 516 9.53 5.92 -120.24
N ARG A 517 10.83 5.99 -119.90
CA ARG A 517 11.46 4.92 -119.12
C ARG A 517 11.21 5.22 -117.65
N HIS A 518 10.54 4.27 -116.99
CA HIS A 518 10.65 4.10 -115.55
C HIS A 518 12.13 4.15 -115.15
N ALA A 519 12.50 5.16 -114.35
CA ALA A 519 13.64 5.04 -113.47
C ALA A 519 13.18 4.23 -112.27
N THR A 520 13.26 2.90 -112.37
CA THR A 520 13.41 2.07 -111.17
C THR A 520 14.89 1.90 -110.88
N THR A 521 15.19 1.86 -109.58
CA THR A 521 16.43 1.44 -108.91
C THR A 521 17.58 2.44 -108.82
N THR A 522 17.58 3.26 -107.77
CA THR A 522 18.81 3.54 -107.02
C THR A 522 19.13 2.31 -106.17
N THR A 523 19.88 1.38 -106.74
CA THR A 523 20.63 0.36 -106.00
C THR A 523 21.74 1.07 -105.22
N THR A 524 21.60 1.18 -103.90
CA THR A 524 22.72 1.47 -103.01
C THR A 524 23.54 0.19 -102.89
N THR A 525 24.72 0.21 -103.50
CA THR A 525 25.75 -0.83 -103.44
C THR A 525 26.13 -1.19 -102.01
N THR A 526 25.91 -2.45 -101.65
CA THR A 526 26.63 -3.17 -100.58
C THR A 526 28.10 -3.28 -100.93
N THR A 527 28.96 -2.63 -100.15
CA THR A 527 30.38 -2.97 -100.01
C THR A 527 30.52 -3.88 -98.80
N THR A 528 30.57 -5.19 -99.04
CA THR A 528 31.09 -6.18 -98.08
C THR A 528 32.60 -6.28 -98.24
N THR A 529 33.35 -5.81 -97.24
CA THR A 529 34.75 -6.18 -97.01
C THR A 529 34.81 -7.16 -95.84
N THR A 530 35.37 -8.33 -96.11
CA THR A 530 35.57 -9.45 -95.19
C THR A 530 36.54 -9.14 -94.04
N THR A 531 36.11 -9.48 -92.83
CA THR A 531 36.85 -10.04 -91.68
C THR A 531 38.27 -9.56 -91.35
N THR A 532 38.41 -8.98 -90.15
CA THR A 532 39.51 -9.32 -89.22
C THR A 532 39.00 -9.33 -87.78
N THR A 533 39.11 -10.50 -87.17
CA THR A 533 39.10 -10.76 -85.73
C THR A 533 40.21 -9.98 -85.01
N THR A 534 39.85 -9.24 -83.97
CA THR A 534 40.70 -9.04 -82.79
C THR A 534 39.81 -9.02 -81.54
N THR A 535 40.06 -9.98 -80.66
CA THR A 535 39.54 -10.14 -79.29
C THR A 535 39.80 -8.91 -78.41
N VAL A 536 38.86 -8.53 -77.54
CA VAL A 536 38.88 -8.61 -76.06
C VAL A 536 37.47 -8.38 -75.55
#